data_AF-A0A529NDB7-F1
#
_entry.id   AF-A0A529NDB7-F1
#
_cell.length_a   1.000
_cell.length_b   1.000
_cell.length_c   1.000
_cell.angle_alpha   90.00
_cell.angle_beta   90.00
_cell.angle_gamma   90.00
#
_symmetry.space_group_name_H-M   'P 1'
#
loop_
_entity.id
_entity.type
_entity.pdbx_description
1 polymer ?
#
loop_
_entity_poly.entity_id
_entity_poly.type
_entity_poly.pdbx_seq_one_letter_code
_entity_poly.pdbx_strand_id
1 'polypeptide(L)'
;ANAARNAGIERARAPIVTFLDSDDVYLPDRLERTLARFDENPSLEVLISSFVSVKGNRATRCVNREAFLTRNTLERALVSQTIFIAGSAITARHESLLAIGGYDSDIARMQDREL
;
A
#
# COMPACT_ATOMS: atom_id res chain seq x y z
N ALA A 1 -8.74 10.71 -7.49
CA ALA A 1 -8.14 9.35 -7.44
C ALA A 1 -8.93 8.43 -6.51
N ASN A 2 -9.30 8.88 -5.31
CA ASN A 2 -9.95 8.07 -4.26
C ASN A 2 -11.21 7.35 -4.76
N ALA A 3 -12.12 8.06 -5.44
CA ALA A 3 -13.32 7.45 -6.02
C ALA A 3 -13.00 6.30 -7.00
N ALA A 4 -11.96 6.43 -7.82
CA ALA A 4 -11.54 5.37 -8.74
C ALA A 4 -10.91 4.17 -8.01
N ARG A 5 -10.11 4.44 -6.96
CA ARG A 5 -9.53 3.40 -6.12
C ARG A 5 -10.60 2.64 -5.34
N ASN A 6 -11.57 3.36 -4.74
CA ASN A 6 -12.72 2.76 -4.04
C ASN A 6 -13.56 1.92 -5.00
N ALA A 7 -13.86 2.43 -6.20
CA ALA A 7 -14.55 1.67 -7.23
C ALA A 7 -13.78 0.37 -7.60
N GLY A 8 -12.45 0.40 -7.58
CA GLY A 8 -11.59 -0.76 -7.77
C GLY A 8 -11.66 -1.75 -6.60
N ILE A 9 -11.61 -1.27 -5.36
CA ILE A 9 -11.77 -2.07 -4.14
C ILE A 9 -13.11 -2.80 -4.18
N GLU A 10 -14.22 -2.08 -4.37
CA GLU A 10 -15.58 -2.66 -4.44
C GLU A 10 -15.74 -3.77 -5.48
N ARG A 11 -15.01 -3.67 -6.61
CA ARG A 11 -15.08 -4.62 -7.73
C ARG A 11 -14.08 -5.77 -7.61
N ALA A 12 -13.10 -5.66 -6.72
CA ALA A 12 -12.08 -6.68 -6.54
C ALA A 12 -12.72 -7.97 -6.02
N ARG A 13 -12.25 -9.11 -6.54
CA ARG A 13 -12.73 -10.45 -6.14
C ARG A 13 -11.67 -11.28 -5.43
N ALA A 14 -10.40 -10.85 -5.52
CA ALA A 14 -9.31 -11.53 -4.85
C ALA A 14 -9.32 -11.17 -3.34
N PRO A 15 -8.83 -12.08 -2.47
CA PRO A 15 -8.72 -11.81 -1.04
C PRO A 15 -7.66 -10.74 -0.71
N ILE A 16 -6.70 -10.54 -1.62
CA ILE A 16 -5.62 -9.55 -1.50
C ILE A 16 -5.76 -8.52 -2.61
N VAL A 17 -5.71 -7.24 -2.25
CA VAL A 17 -5.82 -6.10 -3.16
C VAL A 17 -4.55 -5.27 -3.06
N THR A 18 -4.05 -4.85 -4.22
CA THR A 18 -2.91 -3.95 -4.33
C THR A 18 -3.18 -2.90 -5.40
N PHE A 19 -2.68 -1.69 -5.21
CA PHE A 19 -2.93 -0.57 -6.10
C PHE A 19 -1.79 -0.38 -7.10
N LEU A 20 -2.10 0.09 -8.30
CA LEU A 20 -1.11 0.49 -9.30
C LEU A 20 -1.61 1.79 -9.93
N ASP A 21 -0.89 2.88 -9.64
CA ASP A 21 -1.16 4.16 -10.27
C ASP A 21 -0.75 4.11 -11.76
N SER A 22 -1.43 4.88 -12.60
CA SER A 22 -1.31 4.78 -14.07
C SER A 22 0.04 5.21 -14.62
N ASP A 23 0.85 5.88 -13.80
CA ASP A 23 2.21 6.34 -14.11
C ASP A 23 3.31 5.50 -13.44
N ASP A 24 2.93 4.44 -12.71
CA ASP A 24 3.84 3.51 -12.08
C ASP A 24 3.96 2.18 -12.85
N VAL A 25 5.03 1.44 -12.54
CA VAL A 25 5.25 0.09 -13.05
C VAL A 25 5.69 -0.84 -11.93
N TYR A 26 5.20 -2.06 -11.94
CA TYR A 26 5.72 -3.11 -11.07
C TYR A 26 7.03 -3.66 -11.61
N LEU A 27 8.01 -3.79 -10.71
CA LEU A 27 9.20 -4.59 -10.99
C LEU A 27 8.83 -6.07 -11.09
N PRO A 28 9.67 -6.88 -11.77
CA PRO A 28 9.52 -8.33 -11.77
C PRO A 28 9.34 -8.88 -10.36
N ASP A 29 8.55 -9.95 -10.26
CA ASP A 29 8.32 -10.74 -9.04
C ASP A 29 7.63 -10.00 -7.90
N ARG A 30 7.27 -8.71 -8.04
CA ARG A 30 6.59 -7.94 -6.99
C ARG A 30 5.36 -8.66 -6.47
N LEU A 31 4.49 -9.14 -7.36
CA LEU A 31 3.24 -9.79 -6.98
C LEU A 31 3.49 -11.13 -6.28
N GLU A 32 4.34 -11.99 -6.85
CA GLU A 32 4.70 -13.29 -6.26
C GLU A 32 5.29 -13.12 -4.86
N ARG A 33 6.29 -12.23 -4.71
CA ARG A 33 6.92 -11.95 -3.41
C ARG A 33 5.97 -11.35 -2.40
N THR A 34 5.00 -10.54 -2.84
CA THR A 34 3.99 -9.96 -1.95
C THR A 34 3.03 -11.04 -1.47
N LEU A 35 2.53 -11.88 -2.38
CA LEU A 35 1.62 -12.98 -2.04
C LEU A 35 2.27 -13.97 -1.08
N ALA A 36 3.54 -14.33 -1.30
CA ALA A 36 4.29 -15.20 -0.39
C ALA A 36 4.28 -14.69 1.06
N ARG A 37 4.34 -13.37 1.29
CA ARG A 37 4.26 -12.79 2.65
C ARG A 37 2.87 -12.92 3.28
N PHE A 38 1.81 -12.86 2.49
CA PHE A 38 0.44 -13.08 2.97
C PHE A 38 0.17 -14.57 3.24
N ASP A 39 0.78 -15.47 2.45
CA ASP A 39 0.69 -16.92 2.67
C ASP A 39 1.47 -17.35 3.93
N GLU A 40 2.66 -16.79 4.15
CA GLU A 40 3.49 -17.03 5.34
C GLU A 40 2.83 -16.54 6.63
N ASN A 41 2.01 -15.48 6.56
CA ASN A 41 1.36 -14.89 7.72
C ASN A 41 -0.13 -14.59 7.44
N PRO A 42 -1.03 -15.54 7.75
CA PRO A 42 -2.47 -15.35 7.60
C PRO A 42 -3.06 -14.19 8.41
N SER A 43 -2.36 -13.70 9.44
CA SER A 43 -2.78 -12.53 10.24
C SER A 43 -2.31 -11.19 9.66
N LEU A 44 -1.50 -11.19 8.59
CA LEU A 44 -1.02 -9.96 7.95
C LEU A 44 -2.18 -9.24 7.26
N GLU A 45 -2.52 -8.04 7.70
CA GLU A 45 -3.59 -7.24 7.12
C GLU A 45 -3.10 -6.30 6.01
N VAL A 46 -1.91 -5.71 6.18
CA VAL A 46 -1.32 -4.73 5.27
C VAL A 46 0.17 -4.94 5.11
N LEU A 47 0.66 -4.77 3.88
CA LEU A 47 2.07 -4.79 3.51
C LEU A 47 2.40 -3.49 2.76
N ILE A 48 3.45 -2.80 3.22
CA ILE A 48 3.98 -1.59 2.59
C ILE A 48 5.36 -1.91 2.04
N SER A 49 5.45 -2.03 0.71
CA SER A 49 6.69 -2.37 0.02
C SER A 49 7.64 -1.17 -0.14
N SER A 50 8.92 -1.45 -0.35
CA SER A 50 9.88 -0.43 -0.80
C SER A 50 9.66 -0.13 -2.28
N PHE A 51 10.04 1.07 -2.73
CA PHE A 51 9.88 1.49 -4.13
C PHE A 51 11.03 2.38 -4.60
N VAL A 52 11.07 2.67 -5.89
CA VAL A 52 11.97 3.65 -6.48
C VAL A 52 11.15 4.82 -6.99
N SER A 53 11.35 6.01 -6.44
CA SER A 53 10.74 7.22 -6.97
C SER A 53 11.55 7.73 -8.16
N VAL A 54 10.92 7.88 -9.31
CA VAL A 54 11.55 8.43 -10.52
C VAL A 54 10.97 9.81 -10.80
N LYS A 55 11.83 10.82 -10.95
CA LYS A 55 11.47 12.20 -11.30
C LYS A 55 12.41 12.70 -12.38
N GLY A 56 11.96 12.69 -13.63
CA GLY A 56 12.83 12.93 -14.79
C GLY A 56 13.99 11.93 -14.81
N ASN A 57 15.22 12.42 -14.89
CA ASN A 57 16.42 11.56 -14.91
C ASN A 57 16.89 11.13 -13.50
N ARG A 58 16.19 11.51 -12.43
CA ARG A 58 16.58 11.17 -11.05
C ARG A 58 15.76 10.00 -10.52
N ALA A 59 16.44 8.95 -10.10
CA ALA A 59 15.87 7.83 -9.35
C ALA A 59 16.29 7.90 -7.87
N THR A 60 15.36 7.66 -6.95
CA THR A 60 15.61 7.63 -5.50
C THR A 60 15.05 6.35 -4.92
N ARG A 61 15.89 5.56 -4.25
CA ARG A 61 15.48 4.32 -3.58
C ARG A 61 14.82 4.66 -2.24
N CYS A 62 13.53 4.38 -2.13
CA CYS A 62 12.73 4.52 -0.92
C CYS A 62 12.64 3.16 -0.24
N VAL A 63 13.62 2.87 0.63
CA VAL A 63 13.78 1.55 1.25
C VAL A 63 13.23 1.56 2.66
N ASN A 64 12.21 0.75 2.90
CA ASN A 64 11.71 0.42 4.23
C ASN A 64 12.51 -0.73 4.82
N ARG A 65 12.78 -0.68 6.13
CA ARG A 65 13.34 -1.83 6.85
C ARG A 65 12.29 -2.92 6.92
N GLU A 66 12.72 -4.17 6.77
CA GLU A 66 11.86 -5.32 7.00
C GLU A 66 11.50 -5.40 8.48
N ALA A 67 10.21 -5.27 8.80
CA ALA A 67 9.69 -5.34 10.15
C ALA A 67 8.19 -5.68 10.12
N PHE A 68 7.74 -6.45 11.12
CA PHE A 68 6.32 -6.55 11.45
C PHE A 68 5.98 -5.47 12.48
N LEU A 69 5.00 -4.65 12.14
CA LEU A 69 4.55 -3.54 13.00
C LEU A 69 3.21 -3.90 13.62
N THR A 70 3.08 -3.58 14.90
CA THR A 70 1.75 -3.47 15.53
C THR A 70 1.03 -2.24 15.01
N ARG A 71 -0.31 -2.17 15.19
CA ARG A 71 -1.11 -0.98 14.90
C ARG A 71 -0.48 0.30 15.45
N ASN A 72 -0.14 0.33 16.74
CA ASN A 72 0.39 1.52 17.40
C ASN A 72 1.77 1.93 16.87
N THR A 73 2.60 0.98 16.47
CA THR A 73 3.91 1.28 15.87
C THR A 73 3.79 1.73 14.42
N LEU A 74 2.85 1.17 13.66
CA LEU A 74 2.54 1.61 12.31
C LEU A 74 2.01 3.05 12.32
N GLU A 75 1.03 3.34 13.18
CA GLU A 75 0.49 4.69 13.35
C GLU A 75 1.58 5.71 13.70
N ARG A 76 2.45 5.39 14.67
CA ARG A 76 3.60 6.26 14.98
C ARG A 76 4.54 6.43 13.80
N ALA A 77 4.79 5.38 13.02
CA ALA A 77 5.62 5.46 11.82
C ALA A 77 4.99 6.34 10.73
N LEU A 78 3.66 6.28 10.60
CA LEU A 78 2.87 7.12 9.71
C LEU A 78 2.82 8.59 10.16
N VAL A 79 2.71 8.87 11.45
CA VAL A 79 2.74 10.26 11.94
C VAL A 79 4.15 10.86 11.87
N SER A 80 5.17 10.08 12.25
CA SER A 80 6.57 10.54 12.29
C SER A 80 7.30 10.54 10.94
N GLN A 81 6.65 10.07 9.87
CA GLN A 81 7.25 9.96 8.53
C GLN A 81 8.53 9.12 8.48
N THR A 82 8.59 8.06 9.29
CA THR A 82 9.75 7.15 9.36
C THR A 82 9.67 5.96 8.42
N ILE A 83 8.55 5.81 7.70
CA ILE A 83 8.38 4.85 6.60
C ILE A 83 8.06 5.57 5.30
N PHE A 84 8.63 5.06 4.21
CA PHE A 84 8.26 5.45 2.86
C PHE A 84 6.96 4.76 2.47
N ILE A 85 6.05 5.52 1.87
CA ILE A 85 4.76 5.02 1.40
C ILE A 85 4.38 5.76 0.12
N ALA A 86 3.77 5.01 -0.79
CA ALA A 86 3.17 5.45 -2.04
C ALA A 86 2.00 4.52 -2.32
N GLY A 87 0.95 5.00 -3.01
CA GLY A 87 -0.24 4.20 -3.32
C GLY A 87 0.10 2.85 -3.94
N SER A 88 0.97 2.84 -4.96
CA SER A 88 1.40 1.60 -5.64
C SER A 88 2.26 0.66 -4.78
N ALA A 89 2.67 1.07 -3.58
CA ALA A 89 3.43 0.24 -2.65
C ALA A 89 2.55 -0.49 -1.63
N ILE A 90 1.26 -0.14 -1.53
CA ILE A 90 0.31 -0.68 -0.57
C ILE A 90 -0.33 -1.96 -1.11
N THR A 91 -0.35 -3.00 -0.28
CA THR A 91 -1.14 -4.21 -0.48
C THR A 91 -1.85 -4.54 0.81
N ALA A 92 -3.14 -4.86 0.75
CA ALA A 92 -3.93 -5.16 1.92
C ALA A 92 -4.93 -6.28 1.67
N ARG A 93 -5.43 -6.88 2.76
CA ARG A 93 -6.58 -7.77 2.68
C ARG A 93 -7.79 -6.98 2.19
N HIS A 94 -8.52 -7.56 1.25
CA HIS A 94 -9.71 -6.96 0.70
C HIS A 94 -10.75 -6.69 1.80
N GLU A 95 -10.93 -7.63 2.73
CA GLU A 95 -11.84 -7.47 3.86
C GLU A 95 -11.45 -6.30 4.78
N SER A 96 -10.16 -6.10 5.04
CA SER A 96 -9.68 -4.96 5.85
C SER A 96 -9.97 -3.63 5.16
N LEU A 97 -9.78 -3.55 3.83
CA LEU A 97 -10.11 -2.34 3.06
C LEU A 97 -11.61 -2.02 3.08
N LEU A 98 -12.47 -3.05 2.97
CA LEU A 98 -13.92 -2.87 3.07
C LEU A 98 -14.35 -2.47 4.47
N ALA A 99 -13.73 -3.04 5.51
CA ALA A 99 -14.05 -2.75 6.91
C ALA A 99 -13.79 -1.29 7.30
N ILE A 100 -12.80 -0.64 6.68
CA ILE A 100 -12.50 0.78 6.89
C ILE A 100 -13.26 1.72 5.94
N GLY A 101 -14.00 1.19 4.95
CA GLY A 101 -14.75 1.98 3.98
C GLY A 101 -13.94 2.46 2.76
N GLY A 102 -12.70 1.98 2.60
CA GLY A 102 -11.79 2.43 1.55
C GLY A 102 -11.18 3.81 1.85
N TYR A 103 -10.78 4.53 0.80
CA TYR A 103 -10.22 5.88 0.91
C TYR A 103 -11.31 6.91 1.23
N ASP A 104 -11.01 7.87 2.11
CA ASP A 104 -11.88 9.04 2.32
C ASP A 104 -11.90 9.93 1.06
N SER A 105 -13.08 10.17 0.47
CA SER A 105 -13.25 10.96 -0.74
C SER A 105 -12.97 12.46 -0.56
N ASP A 106 -13.04 12.97 0.67
CA ASP A 106 -12.88 14.39 0.97
C ASP A 106 -11.40 14.78 1.15
N ILE A 107 -10.51 13.80 1.31
CA ILE A 107 -9.08 14.02 1.47
C ILE A 107 -8.39 14.21 0.11
N ALA A 108 -7.94 15.43 -0.13
CA ALA A 108 -7.28 15.83 -1.37
C ALA A 108 -5.78 15.48 -1.43
N ARG A 109 -5.12 15.23 -0.29
CA ARG A 109 -3.67 14.93 -0.22
C ARG A 109 -3.32 13.96 0.90
N MET A 110 -2.21 13.24 0.71
CA MET A 110 -1.71 12.24 1.66
C MET A 110 -2.67 11.07 1.89
N GLN A 111 -3.50 10.76 0.90
CA GLN A 111 -4.47 9.68 0.96
C GLN A 111 -3.83 8.33 1.27
N ASP A 112 -2.64 8.08 0.71
CA ASP A 112 -1.90 6.84 0.96
C ASP A 112 -1.43 6.69 2.41
N ARG A 113 -1.36 7.78 3.18
CA ARG A 113 -1.03 7.73 4.62
C ARG A 113 -2.26 7.64 5.51
N GLU A 114 -3.41 8.04 4.98
CA GLU A 114 -4.68 8.03 5.71
C GLU A 114 -5.36 6.67 5.62
N LEU A 115 -5.37 6.06 4.42
CA LEU A 115 -5.80 4.68 4.21
C LEU A 115 -5.01 3.70 5.10
#